data_AF-A0A931SDJ0-F1
#
_entry.id   AF-A0A931SDJ0-F1
#
_cell.length_a   1.000
_cell.length_b   1.000
_cell.length_c   1.000
_cell.angle_alpha   90.00
_cell.angle_beta   90.00
_cell.angle_gamma   90.00
#
_symmetry.space_group_name_H-M   'P 1'
#
loop_
_entity.id
_entity.type
_entity.pdbx_description
1 polymer ?
#
loop_
_entity_poly.entity_id
_entity_poly.type
_entity_poly.pdbx_seq_one_letter_code
_entity_poly.pdbx_strand_id
1 'polypeptide(L)'
;MTETKPARVEDLPQQAGSVPLRYFGDIEKPERRKDGIHIPYWGGVELFSLLGGKQYLVLIRERPHRHVKGVECSKCQSKRRKPGPREGSLYFIGEDDSAPFVAPLRDEMLEVFLGGGEQRFFEELKPPVIRELEAKWGKERTKRQGDIFAYDLQMTWEEFIREVFRGADGTGSLSCSGRIRLAAAGEAGHSNYSSESVLGTRHTLKNAIRTSDRDWVTFAGVKTMGLGGGINWGFVGSGTLEAPNHKPLVLTGPHIIAQAMILRQGTYSAD
;
A
#
# COMPACT_ATOMS: atom_id res chain seq x y z
N MET A 1 11.97 4.75 -34.34
CA MET A 1 11.81 5.19 -32.94
C MET A 1 12.19 6.66 -32.89
N THR A 2 11.24 7.54 -32.61
CA THR A 2 11.50 8.98 -32.45
C THR A 2 12.23 9.22 -31.14
N GLU A 3 13.37 9.91 -31.17
CA GLU A 3 14.03 10.36 -29.95
C GLU A 3 13.13 11.36 -29.23
N THR A 4 12.51 10.93 -28.12
CA THR A 4 11.79 11.84 -27.25
C THR A 4 12.81 12.72 -26.54
N LYS A 5 12.85 14.00 -26.90
CA LYS A 5 13.66 15.00 -26.18
C LYS A 5 13.21 15.01 -24.71
N PRO A 6 14.13 15.00 -23.73
CA PRO A 6 13.74 15.03 -22.32
C PRO A 6 12.94 16.31 -22.03
N ALA A 7 11.82 16.16 -21.32
CA ALA A 7 11.01 17.28 -20.85
C ALA A 7 11.87 18.20 -19.97
N ARG A 8 11.74 19.53 -20.10
CA ARG A 8 12.47 20.46 -19.24
C ARG A 8 11.81 20.51 -17.85
N VAL A 9 12.55 20.90 -16.81
CA VAL A 9 12.01 20.97 -15.43
C VAL A 9 10.80 21.89 -15.36
N GLU A 10 10.82 22.97 -16.14
CA GLU A 10 9.75 23.97 -16.21
C GLU A 10 8.46 23.40 -16.83
N ASP A 11 8.57 22.32 -17.61
CA ASP A 11 7.43 21.63 -18.22
C ASP A 11 6.83 20.56 -17.27
N LEU A 12 7.51 20.23 -16.17
CA LEU A 12 7.04 19.22 -15.21
C LEU A 12 6.02 19.81 -14.22
N PRO A 13 5.10 19.00 -13.68
CA PRO A 13 4.19 19.45 -12.63
C PRO A 13 4.95 20.00 -11.42
N GLN A 14 4.56 21.17 -10.94
CA GLN A 14 5.18 21.81 -9.77
C GLN A 14 4.50 21.43 -8.45
N GLN A 15 3.39 20.71 -8.50
CA GLN A 15 2.62 20.29 -7.34
C GLN A 15 1.87 18.96 -7.58
N ALA A 16 1.62 18.24 -6.50
CA ALA A 16 0.70 17.12 -6.41
C ALA A 16 -0.39 17.44 -5.39
N GLY A 17 -1.56 17.85 -5.88
CA GLY A 17 -2.60 18.44 -5.05
C GLY A 17 -2.09 19.75 -4.46
N SER A 18 -2.03 19.87 -3.13
CA SER A 18 -1.44 21.01 -2.42
C SER A 18 0.05 20.86 -2.13
N VAL A 19 0.64 19.69 -2.40
CA VAL A 19 2.03 19.36 -2.05
C VAL A 19 2.99 19.87 -3.13
N PRO A 20 3.99 20.72 -2.82
CA PRO A 20 5.00 21.12 -3.79
C PRO A 20 5.85 19.94 -4.27
N LEU A 21 6.10 19.87 -5.58
CA LEU A 21 7.07 18.95 -6.19
C LEU A 21 8.35 19.73 -6.53
N ARG A 22 9.50 19.23 -6.08
CA ARG A 22 10.79 19.87 -6.29
C ARG A 22 11.76 18.92 -6.96
N TYR A 23 12.44 19.39 -8.00
CA TYR A 23 13.29 18.55 -8.86
C TYR A 23 14.77 18.84 -8.59
N PHE A 24 15.54 17.81 -8.26
CA PHE A 24 16.94 17.94 -7.86
C PHE A 24 17.86 17.01 -8.66
N GLY A 25 19.05 17.48 -9.03
CA GLY A 25 20.01 16.70 -9.83
C GLY A 25 20.92 15.77 -9.02
N ASP A 26 20.87 15.85 -7.69
CA ASP A 26 21.80 15.23 -6.74
C ASP A 26 21.15 14.22 -5.78
N ILE A 27 19.83 14.02 -5.83
CA ILE A 27 19.16 12.93 -5.09
C ILE A 27 18.99 11.70 -5.99
N GLU A 28 18.91 10.50 -5.42
CA GLU A 28 18.84 9.25 -6.19
C GLU A 28 17.41 8.73 -6.38
N LYS A 29 16.51 9.04 -5.45
CA LYS A 29 15.12 8.56 -5.45
C LYS A 29 14.18 9.64 -4.92
N PRO A 30 12.88 9.56 -5.21
CA PRO A 30 11.91 10.45 -4.63
C PRO A 30 11.89 10.29 -3.12
N GLU A 31 11.79 11.40 -2.41
CA GLU A 31 11.72 11.41 -0.96
C GLU A 31 10.83 12.54 -0.45
N ARG A 32 10.25 12.34 0.72
CA ARG A 32 9.39 13.32 1.37
C ARG A 32 10.24 14.19 2.29
N ARG A 33 10.13 15.51 2.13
CA ARG A 33 10.75 16.50 3.02
C ARG A 33 9.69 17.43 3.60
N LYS A 34 10.10 18.29 4.56
CA LYS A 34 9.18 19.24 5.22
C LYS A 34 8.53 20.24 4.25
N ASP A 35 9.19 20.51 3.13
CA ASP A 35 8.81 21.51 2.13
C ASP A 35 8.23 20.92 0.83
N GLY A 36 7.91 19.62 0.81
CA GLY A 36 7.29 18.95 -0.33
C GLY A 36 7.86 17.56 -0.63
N ILE A 37 7.65 17.11 -1.87
CA ILE A 37 8.22 15.86 -2.40
C ILE A 37 9.37 16.22 -3.32
N HIS A 38 10.55 15.71 -2.99
CA HIS A 38 11.78 15.93 -3.75
C HIS A 38 11.91 14.77 -4.74
N ILE A 39 12.06 15.08 -6.03
CA ILE A 39 12.11 14.12 -7.14
C ILE A 39 13.47 14.26 -7.85
N PRO A 40 14.21 13.18 -8.08
CA PRO A 40 15.44 13.25 -8.85
C PRO A 40 15.16 13.72 -10.28
N TYR A 41 16.01 14.57 -10.85
CA TYR A 41 15.90 15.01 -12.23
C TYR A 41 17.27 15.11 -12.92
N TRP A 42 17.48 14.20 -13.87
CA TRP A 42 18.62 14.18 -14.79
C TRP A 42 18.19 13.98 -16.26
N GLY A 43 16.94 14.35 -16.57
CA GLY A 43 16.35 14.19 -17.91
C GLY A 43 15.74 12.81 -18.20
N GLY A 44 15.56 11.95 -17.20
CA GLY A 44 15.01 10.59 -17.34
C GLY A 44 13.73 10.34 -16.53
N VAL A 45 12.98 11.38 -16.17
CA VAL A 45 11.80 11.29 -15.31
C VAL A 45 10.54 11.41 -16.16
N GLU A 46 9.62 10.48 -15.97
CA GLU A 46 8.27 10.54 -16.52
C GLU A 46 7.26 10.56 -15.38
N LEU A 47 6.31 11.50 -15.44
CA LEU A 47 5.21 11.60 -14.48
C LEU A 47 3.89 11.29 -15.18
N PHE A 48 3.14 10.34 -14.62
CA PHE A 48 1.79 10.00 -15.07
C PHE A 48 0.80 10.51 -14.03
N SER A 49 -0.05 11.46 -14.43
CA SER A 49 -1.03 12.10 -13.54
C SER A 49 -2.14 11.12 -13.13
N LEU A 50 -2.48 11.14 -11.84
CA LEU A 50 -3.58 10.39 -11.23
C LEU A 50 -4.47 11.36 -10.43
N LEU A 51 -5.77 11.06 -10.33
CA LEU A 51 -6.75 11.84 -9.56
C LEU A 51 -6.71 13.35 -9.89
N GLY A 52 -6.58 13.68 -11.18
CA GLY A 52 -6.52 15.07 -11.64
C GLY A 52 -5.28 15.84 -11.16
N GLY A 53 -4.14 15.16 -10.99
CA GLY A 53 -2.88 15.78 -10.58
C GLY A 53 -2.69 15.88 -9.07
N LYS A 54 -3.55 15.22 -8.28
CA LYS A 54 -3.31 15.05 -6.84
C LYS A 54 -2.22 14.04 -6.53
N GLN A 55 -2.04 13.07 -7.43
CA GLN A 55 -1.08 11.98 -7.28
C GLN A 55 -0.41 11.71 -8.63
N TYR A 56 0.76 11.07 -8.59
CA TYR A 56 1.52 10.72 -9.79
C TYR A 56 2.17 9.35 -9.66
N LEU A 57 2.27 8.63 -10.77
CA LEU A 57 3.31 7.63 -10.95
C LEU A 57 4.56 8.31 -11.49
N VAL A 58 5.69 8.10 -10.84
CA VAL A 58 6.98 8.64 -11.24
C VAL A 58 7.85 7.48 -11.67
N LEU A 59 8.11 7.41 -12.97
CA LEU A 59 9.09 6.49 -13.53
C LEU A 59 10.43 7.22 -13.64
N ILE A 60 11.41 6.73 -12.90
CA ILE A 60 12.78 7.20 -12.98
C ILE A 60 13.58 6.19 -13.79
N ARG A 61 13.96 6.57 -15.01
CA ARG A 61 14.89 5.79 -15.81
C ARG A 61 16.30 5.98 -15.26
N GLU A 62 17.08 4.90 -15.27
CA GLU A 62 18.48 4.90 -14.83
C GLU A 62 19.21 6.16 -15.29
N ARG A 63 19.98 6.73 -14.36
CA ARG A 63 20.86 7.85 -14.68
C ARG A 63 21.78 7.39 -15.80
N PRO A 64 21.77 8.04 -16.99
CA PRO A 64 22.70 7.67 -18.04
C PRO A 64 24.08 7.77 -17.41
N HIS A 65 24.80 6.64 -17.37
CA HIS A 65 26.13 6.61 -16.81
C HIS A 65 26.91 7.71 -17.50
N ARG A 66 27.25 8.78 -16.77
CA ARG A 66 28.15 9.79 -17.30
C ARG A 66 29.46 9.06 -17.51
N HIS A 67 29.72 8.66 -18.75
CA HIS A 67 31.07 8.34 -19.17
C HIS A 67 31.88 9.62 -18.97
N VAL A 68 32.48 9.74 -17.80
CA VAL A 68 33.53 10.72 -17.56
C VAL A 68 34.65 10.31 -18.49
N LYS A 69 34.84 11.06 -19.59
CA LYS A 69 35.91 10.82 -20.55
C LYS A 69 37.23 10.69 -19.76
N GLY A 70 37.87 9.51 -19.84
CA GLY A 70 39.15 9.23 -19.20
C GLY A 70 39.09 8.47 -17.87
N VAL A 71 37.91 8.19 -17.31
CA VAL A 71 37.77 7.29 -16.16
C VAL A 71 37.16 5.99 -16.65
N GLU A 72 38.01 4.99 -16.93
CA GLU A 72 37.55 3.63 -17.18
C GLU A 72 36.83 3.12 -15.93
N CYS A 73 35.50 3.07 -16.00
CA CYS A 73 34.69 2.42 -14.99
C CYS A 73 34.99 0.92 -15.02
N SER A 74 35.89 0.47 -14.16
CA SER A 74 36.26 -0.94 -14.00
C SER A 74 35.06 -1.85 -13.68
N LYS A 75 33.98 -1.30 -13.12
CA LYS A 75 32.70 -2.01 -12.92
C LYS A 75 31.87 -2.19 -14.20
N CYS A 76 32.02 -1.32 -15.19
CA CYS A 76 31.20 -1.28 -16.40
C CYS A 76 31.66 -2.31 -17.47
N GLN A 77 32.88 -2.85 -17.35
CA GLN A 77 33.42 -3.79 -18.34
C GLN A 77 33.07 -5.27 -18.07
N SER A 78 32.59 -5.62 -16.87
CA SER A 78 32.64 -7.02 -16.45
C SER A 78 31.51 -7.93 -16.96
N LYS A 79 30.35 -7.44 -17.42
CA LYS A 79 29.32 -8.32 -18.03
C LYS A 79 28.51 -7.56 -19.08
N ARG A 80 28.72 -7.92 -20.36
CA ARG A 80 27.78 -7.67 -21.47
C ARG A 80 26.45 -8.39 -21.17
N ARG A 81 25.66 -7.91 -20.21
CA ARG A 81 24.26 -8.31 -20.07
C ARG A 81 23.55 -7.81 -21.33
N LYS A 82 22.83 -8.71 -22.01
CA LYS A 82 21.89 -8.32 -23.07
C LYS A 82 21.00 -7.19 -22.51
N PRO A 83 20.69 -6.14 -23.28
CA PRO A 83 19.79 -5.09 -22.82
C PRO A 83 18.42 -5.74 -22.57
N GLY A 84 18.15 -6.06 -21.31
CA GLY A 84 16.83 -6.44 -20.85
C GLY A 84 15.89 -5.22 -20.91
N PRO A 85 14.58 -5.43 -20.70
CA PRO A 85 13.66 -4.32 -20.48
C PRO A 85 14.25 -3.37 -19.44
N ARG A 86 14.26 -2.07 -19.76
CA ARG A 86 15.00 -1.03 -19.03
C ARG A 86 14.57 -1.03 -17.55
N GLU A 87 15.51 -1.39 -16.66
CA GLU A 87 15.36 -1.28 -15.20
C GLU A 87 15.10 0.21 -14.87
N GLY A 88 13.85 0.56 -14.62
CA GLY A 88 13.46 1.85 -14.05
C GLY A 88 13.16 1.66 -12.57
N SER A 89 12.97 2.75 -11.84
CA SER A 89 12.35 2.69 -10.52
C SER A 89 11.03 3.42 -10.57
N LEU A 90 9.95 2.72 -10.24
CA LEU A 90 8.60 3.26 -10.21
C LEU A 90 8.23 3.69 -8.80
N TYR A 91 7.68 4.90 -8.67
CA TYR A 91 7.18 5.43 -7.41
C TYR A 91 5.75 5.92 -7.57
N PHE A 92 4.94 5.73 -6.54
CA PHE A 92 3.65 6.37 -6.38
C PHE A 92 3.81 7.50 -5.37
N ILE A 93 3.57 8.72 -5.82
CA ILE A 93 3.72 9.92 -5.00
C ILE A 93 2.43 10.73 -5.01
N GLY A 94 2.28 11.59 -4.01
CA GLY A 94 1.27 12.64 -4.05
C GLY A 94 0.79 13.03 -2.68
N GLU A 95 -0.47 13.42 -2.62
CA GLU A 95 -1.17 13.84 -1.42
C GLU A 95 -2.30 12.86 -1.09
N ASP A 96 -2.40 12.51 0.20
CA ASP A 96 -3.55 11.78 0.75
C ASP A 96 -4.00 12.45 2.06
N ASP A 97 -5.27 12.86 2.14
CA ASP A 97 -5.84 13.65 3.24
C ASP A 97 -4.98 14.84 3.72
N SER A 98 -4.31 15.54 2.80
CA SER A 98 -3.36 16.65 3.07
C SER A 98 -1.96 16.24 3.54
N ALA A 99 -1.63 14.95 3.53
CA ALA A 99 -0.29 14.47 3.82
C ALA A 99 0.47 14.08 2.54
N PRO A 100 1.71 14.57 2.34
CA PRO A 100 2.56 14.06 1.29
C PRO A 100 2.97 12.61 1.57
N PHE A 101 3.02 11.81 0.51
CA PHE A 101 3.55 10.44 0.53
C PHE A 101 4.43 10.14 -0.69
N VAL A 102 5.33 9.19 -0.48
CA VAL A 102 6.16 8.55 -1.51
C VAL A 102 6.18 7.07 -1.21
N ALA A 103 5.79 6.23 -2.16
CA ALA A 103 5.79 4.79 -2.03
C ALA A 103 6.48 4.15 -3.25
N PRO A 104 7.50 3.30 -3.08
CA PRO A 104 8.05 2.54 -4.19
C PRO A 104 7.00 1.53 -4.69
N LEU A 105 6.98 1.32 -6.00
CA LEU A 105 6.15 0.32 -6.67
C LEU A 105 7.02 -0.66 -7.43
N ARG A 106 6.46 -1.84 -7.70
CA ARG A 106 7.05 -2.76 -8.66
C ARG A 106 6.74 -2.31 -10.09
N ASP A 107 7.64 -2.62 -11.02
CA ASP A 107 7.55 -2.17 -12.41
C ASP A 107 6.28 -2.64 -13.12
N GLU A 108 5.73 -3.80 -12.75
CA GLU A 108 4.50 -4.32 -13.37
C GLU A 108 3.29 -3.40 -13.12
N MET A 109 3.33 -2.55 -12.09
CA MET A 109 2.26 -1.57 -11.82
C MET A 109 2.18 -0.49 -12.90
N LEU A 110 3.28 -0.17 -13.58
CA LEU A 110 3.25 0.73 -14.72
C LEU A 110 2.50 0.07 -15.88
N GLU A 111 2.73 -1.22 -16.14
CA GLU A 111 2.01 -1.95 -17.20
C GLU A 111 0.50 -2.05 -16.90
N VAL A 112 0.15 -2.29 -15.64
CA VAL A 112 -1.25 -2.28 -15.17
C VAL A 112 -1.91 -0.92 -15.43
N PHE A 113 -1.21 0.17 -15.11
CA PHE A 113 -1.69 1.53 -15.38
C PHE A 113 -1.79 1.83 -16.87
N LEU A 114 -0.77 1.53 -17.66
CA LEU A 114 -0.76 1.79 -19.10
C LEU A 114 -1.81 0.96 -19.85
N GLY A 115 -2.08 -0.27 -19.40
CA GLY A 115 -3.04 -1.17 -20.04
C GLY A 115 -4.49 -0.94 -19.62
N GLY A 116 -4.75 -0.49 -18.40
CA GLY A 116 -6.11 -0.35 -17.85
C GLY A 116 -6.46 1.02 -17.26
N GLY A 117 -5.56 1.98 -17.34
CA GLY A 117 -5.72 3.33 -16.81
C GLY A 117 -5.71 3.40 -15.28
N GLU A 118 -6.09 4.58 -14.79
CA GLU A 118 -6.12 4.93 -13.37
C GLU A 118 -7.01 4.00 -12.54
N GLN A 119 -8.20 3.67 -13.04
CA GLN A 119 -9.14 2.80 -12.31
C GLN A 119 -8.55 1.40 -12.09
N ARG A 120 -7.91 0.82 -13.11
CA ARG A 120 -7.28 -0.50 -12.99
C ARG A 120 -6.09 -0.48 -12.05
N PHE A 121 -5.29 0.60 -12.08
CA PHE A 121 -4.19 0.79 -11.15
C PHE A 121 -4.67 0.76 -9.69
N PHE A 122 -5.69 1.55 -9.34
CA PHE A 122 -6.22 1.57 -7.97
C PHE A 122 -6.89 0.26 -7.56
N GLU A 123 -7.53 -0.44 -8.49
CA GLU A 123 -8.07 -1.77 -8.22
C GLU A 123 -6.95 -2.78 -7.94
N GLU A 124 -5.82 -2.72 -8.64
CA GLU A 124 -4.67 -3.60 -8.41
C GLU A 124 -3.93 -3.30 -7.10
N LEU A 125 -3.99 -2.07 -6.59
CA LEU A 125 -3.47 -1.73 -5.26
C LEU A 125 -4.24 -2.42 -4.11
N LYS A 126 -5.48 -2.86 -4.35
CA LYS A 126 -6.28 -3.52 -3.31
C LYS A 126 -5.66 -4.86 -2.92
N PRO A 127 -5.62 -5.18 -1.61
CA PRO A 127 -5.24 -6.51 -1.16
C PRO A 127 -6.11 -7.58 -1.82
N PRO A 128 -5.56 -8.75 -2.23
CA PRO A 128 -6.33 -9.80 -2.89
C PRO A 128 -7.62 -10.18 -2.14
N VAL A 129 -7.54 -10.32 -0.81
CA VAL A 129 -8.71 -10.63 0.03
C VAL A 129 -9.82 -9.58 -0.12
N ILE A 130 -9.49 -8.29 -0.19
CA ILE A 130 -10.48 -7.24 -0.36
C ILE A 130 -11.16 -7.36 -1.72
N ARG A 131 -10.39 -7.62 -2.80
CA ARG A 131 -10.95 -7.83 -4.15
C ARG A 131 -11.90 -9.02 -4.21
N GLU A 132 -11.54 -10.12 -3.56
CA GLU A 132 -12.37 -11.34 -3.51
C GLU A 132 -13.69 -11.08 -2.75
N LEU A 133 -13.62 -10.39 -1.61
CA LEU A 133 -14.80 -9.99 -0.84
C LEU A 133 -15.70 -9.05 -1.65
N GLU A 134 -15.11 -8.03 -2.29
CA GLU A 134 -15.84 -7.09 -3.14
C GLU A 134 -16.52 -7.78 -4.33
N ALA A 135 -15.85 -8.73 -4.98
CA ALA A 135 -16.41 -9.48 -6.08
C ALA A 135 -17.59 -10.36 -5.64
N LYS A 136 -17.55 -10.89 -4.41
CA LYS A 136 -18.58 -11.78 -3.87
C LYS A 136 -19.77 -11.03 -3.29
N TRP A 137 -19.54 -9.89 -2.63
CA TRP A 137 -20.53 -9.24 -1.77
C TRP A 137 -20.70 -7.75 -2.01
N GLY A 138 -20.01 -7.16 -2.98
CA GLY A 138 -20.14 -5.75 -3.36
C GLY A 138 -19.02 -4.85 -2.84
N LYS A 139 -18.79 -3.74 -3.55
CA LYS A 139 -17.72 -2.75 -3.27
C LYS A 139 -18.08 -1.73 -2.21
N GLU A 140 -19.37 -1.53 -1.97
CA GLU A 140 -19.93 -0.53 -1.05
C GLU A 140 -19.56 -0.78 0.42
N ARG A 141 -19.07 -1.98 0.74
CA ARG A 141 -18.66 -2.39 2.09
C ARG A 141 -17.21 -2.08 2.39
N THR A 142 -16.41 -1.72 1.39
CA THR A 142 -15.00 -1.41 1.55
C THR A 142 -14.82 0.05 1.92
N LYS A 143 -14.18 0.27 3.06
CA LYS A 143 -13.63 1.57 3.46
C LYS A 143 -12.12 1.57 3.24
N ARG A 144 -11.54 2.75 3.01
CA ARG A 144 -10.10 2.94 2.83
C ARG A 144 -9.64 4.15 3.64
N GLN A 145 -8.46 4.03 4.25
CA GLN A 145 -7.70 5.13 4.84
C GLN A 145 -6.23 4.89 4.52
N GLY A 146 -5.60 5.75 3.71
CA GLY A 146 -4.22 5.54 3.30
C GLY A 146 -4.02 4.27 2.47
N ASP A 147 -3.12 3.43 2.95
CA ASP A 147 -2.80 2.10 2.44
C ASP A 147 -3.58 0.98 3.16
N ILE A 148 -4.49 1.32 4.07
CA ILE A 148 -5.35 0.36 4.79
C ILE A 148 -6.74 0.30 4.16
N PHE A 149 -7.20 -0.92 3.94
CA PHE A 149 -8.54 -1.27 3.50
C PHE A 149 -9.27 -1.99 4.64
N ALA A 150 -10.54 -1.67 4.85
CA ALA A 150 -11.40 -2.30 5.84
C ALA A 150 -12.72 -2.71 5.18
N TYR A 151 -13.00 -4.00 5.09
CA TYR A 151 -14.21 -4.56 4.49
C TYR A 151 -15.22 -4.94 5.57
N ASP A 152 -16.42 -4.35 5.54
CA ASP A 152 -17.50 -4.66 6.49
C ASP A 152 -18.13 -6.03 6.23
N LEU A 153 -18.11 -6.90 7.25
CA LEU A 153 -18.66 -8.25 7.16
C LEU A 153 -20.19 -8.30 7.32
N GLN A 154 -20.84 -7.19 7.70
CA GLN A 154 -22.29 -7.07 7.89
C GLN A 154 -22.87 -8.14 8.84
N MET A 155 -22.18 -8.39 9.94
CA MET A 155 -22.62 -9.29 11.00
C MET A 155 -22.22 -8.73 12.35
N THR A 156 -22.81 -9.22 13.44
CA THR A 156 -22.34 -8.86 14.78
C THR A 156 -21.07 -9.64 15.14
N TRP A 157 -20.38 -9.22 16.20
CA TRP A 157 -19.25 -9.99 16.73
C TRP A 157 -19.70 -11.37 17.21
N GLU A 158 -20.86 -11.48 17.85
CA GLU A 158 -21.43 -12.75 18.32
C GLU A 158 -21.70 -13.70 17.16
N GLU A 159 -22.23 -13.19 16.04
CA GLU A 159 -22.44 -13.97 14.82
C GLU A 159 -21.11 -14.40 14.21
N PHE A 160 -20.15 -13.49 14.07
CA PHE A 160 -18.80 -13.80 13.57
C PHE A 160 -18.12 -14.89 14.40
N ILE A 161 -18.11 -14.74 15.73
CA ILE A 161 -17.55 -15.70 16.68
C ILE A 161 -18.25 -17.05 16.51
N ARG A 162 -19.58 -17.06 16.48
CA ARG A 162 -20.37 -18.29 16.32
C ARG A 162 -20.02 -19.01 15.02
N GLU A 163 -19.92 -18.29 13.91
CA GLU A 163 -19.60 -18.89 12.61
C GLU A 163 -18.16 -19.41 12.54
N VAL A 164 -17.19 -18.67 13.08
CA VAL A 164 -15.78 -19.10 13.18
C VAL A 164 -15.62 -20.34 14.04
N PHE A 165 -16.29 -20.40 15.20
CA PHE A 165 -16.18 -21.55 16.10
C PHE A 165 -17.05 -22.73 15.68
N ARG A 166 -18.17 -22.49 14.96
CA ARG A 166 -18.93 -23.58 14.30
C ARG A 166 -18.08 -24.29 13.25
N GLY A 167 -17.27 -23.57 12.45
CA GLY A 167 -16.40 -24.24 11.47
C GLY A 167 -15.27 -25.09 12.04
N ALA A 168 -14.96 -24.97 13.35
CA ALA A 168 -13.95 -25.80 13.99
C ALA A 168 -14.37 -27.27 14.16
N ASP A 169 -15.67 -27.59 14.03
CA ASP A 169 -16.20 -28.96 14.07
C ASP A 169 -16.17 -29.68 12.70
N GLY A 170 -15.68 -28.99 11.65
CA GLY A 170 -15.55 -29.54 10.30
C GLY A 170 -16.77 -29.32 9.40
N THR A 171 -17.82 -28.62 9.85
CA THR A 171 -19.05 -28.39 9.05
C THR A 171 -19.32 -26.92 8.69
N GLY A 172 -18.69 -25.96 9.36
CA GLY A 172 -18.94 -24.53 9.18
C GLY A 172 -18.15 -23.85 8.06
N SER A 173 -18.62 -22.66 7.67
CA SER A 173 -18.07 -21.88 6.53
C SER A 173 -16.80 -21.07 6.83
N LEU A 174 -16.44 -20.95 8.11
CA LEU A 174 -15.37 -20.08 8.61
C LEU A 174 -14.46 -20.86 9.56
N SER A 175 -13.15 -20.83 9.34
CA SER A 175 -12.19 -21.42 10.29
C SER A 175 -11.05 -20.45 10.57
N CYS A 176 -10.74 -20.32 11.87
CA CYS A 176 -9.59 -19.57 12.37
C CYS A 176 -8.67 -20.53 13.13
N SER A 177 -7.40 -20.57 12.77
CA SER A 177 -6.39 -21.36 13.50
C SER A 177 -5.85 -20.65 14.75
N GLY A 178 -6.44 -19.50 15.09
CA GLY A 178 -5.95 -18.55 16.07
C GLY A 178 -6.81 -18.42 17.31
N ARG A 179 -6.22 -17.95 18.41
CA ARG A 179 -6.98 -17.62 19.64
C ARG A 179 -7.60 -16.24 19.44
N ILE A 180 -8.90 -16.18 19.14
CA ILE A 180 -9.67 -14.94 19.24
C ILE A 180 -9.57 -14.45 20.69
N ARG A 181 -8.75 -13.42 20.91
CA ARG A 181 -8.74 -12.71 22.18
C ARG A 181 -9.84 -11.67 22.13
N LEU A 182 -11.00 -12.03 22.65
CA LEU A 182 -12.01 -11.05 23.00
C LEU A 182 -11.45 -10.26 24.19
N ALA A 183 -10.80 -9.13 23.91
CA ALA A 183 -10.65 -8.09 24.91
C ALA A 183 -12.05 -7.54 25.18
N ALA A 184 -12.82 -8.25 26.01
CA ALA A 184 -14.15 -7.83 26.41
C ALA A 184 -14.03 -6.45 27.05
N ALA A 185 -14.77 -5.48 26.53
CA ALA A 185 -14.82 -4.10 27.01
C ALA A 185 -15.45 -3.97 28.43
N GLY A 186 -15.37 -5.01 29.28
CA GLY A 186 -16.15 -5.11 30.52
C GLY A 186 -15.52 -5.89 31.68
N GLU A 187 -14.38 -6.57 31.52
CA GLU A 187 -13.60 -6.99 32.69
C GLU A 187 -12.52 -5.95 32.96
N ALA A 188 -12.59 -5.35 34.15
CA ALA A 188 -11.74 -4.26 34.65
C ALA A 188 -10.26 -4.62 34.84
N GLY A 189 -9.73 -5.53 34.01
CA GLY A 189 -8.32 -5.56 33.63
C GLY A 189 -8.18 -4.80 32.33
N HIS A 190 -8.15 -3.46 32.39
CA HIS A 190 -7.64 -2.62 31.31
C HIS A 190 -6.19 -3.03 31.03
N SER A 191 -6.00 -4.09 30.23
CA SER A 191 -4.84 -4.11 29.36
C SER A 191 -5.10 -2.97 28.40
N ASN A 192 -4.62 -1.79 28.80
CA ASN A 192 -4.38 -0.67 27.92
C ASN A 192 -3.44 -1.20 26.84
N TYR A 193 -4.02 -1.84 25.82
CA TYR A 193 -3.37 -2.04 24.55
C TYR A 193 -3.19 -0.63 23.98
N SER A 194 -2.12 0.00 24.42
CA SER A 194 -1.65 1.30 24.00
C SER A 194 -1.60 1.29 22.49
N SER A 195 -2.58 1.93 21.83
CA SER A 195 -2.57 2.32 20.43
C SER A 195 -1.65 1.46 19.56
N GLU A 196 -1.97 0.17 19.38
CA GLU A 196 -1.07 -0.70 18.64
C GLU A 196 -1.05 -0.32 17.17
N SER A 197 0.15 -0.29 16.59
CA SER A 197 0.37 -0.10 15.17
C SER A 197 -0.40 -1.17 14.38
N VAL A 198 -1.22 -0.73 13.42
CA VAL A 198 -1.96 -1.62 12.51
C VAL A 198 -1.01 -2.04 11.39
N LEU A 199 -0.71 -3.34 11.33
CA LEU A 199 0.09 -3.97 10.26
C LEU A 199 1.49 -3.35 10.09
N GLY A 200 2.09 -2.85 11.19
CA GLY A 200 3.40 -2.20 11.16
C GLY A 200 3.41 -0.82 10.49
N THR A 201 2.24 -0.21 10.32
CA THR A 201 2.09 1.13 9.75
C THR A 201 1.93 2.20 10.84
N ARG A 202 1.83 3.47 10.43
CA ARG A 202 1.52 4.58 11.35
C ARG A 202 0.05 4.63 11.81
N HIS A 203 -0.79 3.71 11.30
CA HIS A 203 -2.16 3.60 11.72
C HIS A 203 -2.25 2.98 13.12
N THR A 204 -3.20 3.45 13.91
CA THR A 204 -3.53 2.92 15.22
C THR A 204 -5.01 2.55 15.24
N LEU A 205 -5.36 1.44 15.90
CA LEU A 205 -6.76 1.04 16.08
C LEU A 205 -7.14 1.22 17.55
N LYS A 206 -8.01 2.20 17.83
CA LYS A 206 -8.49 2.53 19.17
C LYS A 206 -9.85 1.91 19.45
N ASN A 207 -10.15 1.70 20.74
CA ASN A 207 -11.42 1.11 21.22
C ASN A 207 -11.77 -0.19 20.49
N ALA A 208 -10.75 -1.05 20.34
CA ALA A 208 -10.77 -2.12 19.37
C ALA A 208 -11.25 -3.45 19.98
N ILE A 209 -12.07 -4.17 19.22
CA ILE A 209 -12.19 -5.63 19.31
C ILE A 209 -11.47 -6.15 18.08
N ARG A 210 -10.54 -7.09 18.22
CA ARG A 210 -9.85 -7.68 17.06
C ARG A 210 -9.33 -9.08 17.33
N THR A 211 -9.14 -9.84 16.25
CA THR A 211 -8.35 -11.08 16.27
C THR A 211 -6.86 -10.78 16.44
N SER A 212 -6.05 -11.77 16.80
CA SER A 212 -4.60 -11.57 16.83
C SER A 212 -4.08 -11.29 15.41
N ASP A 213 -2.98 -10.55 15.30
CA ASP A 213 -2.27 -10.27 14.05
C ASP A 213 -1.66 -11.53 13.41
N ARG A 214 -1.60 -12.63 14.17
CA ARG A 214 -1.17 -13.96 13.73
C ARG A 214 -2.34 -14.90 13.46
N ASP A 215 -3.57 -14.48 13.75
CA ASP A 215 -4.76 -15.31 13.54
C ASP A 215 -5.18 -15.21 12.08
N TRP A 216 -5.08 -16.33 11.38
CA TRP A 216 -5.54 -16.45 10.01
C TRP A 216 -7.05 -16.68 10.03
N VAL A 217 -7.81 -15.79 9.41
CA VAL A 217 -9.25 -15.99 9.20
C VAL A 217 -9.45 -16.49 7.77
N THR A 218 -9.85 -17.75 7.62
CA THR A 218 -10.26 -18.29 6.32
C THR A 218 -11.74 -17.98 6.13
N PHE A 219 -12.09 -17.14 5.16
CA PHE A 219 -13.45 -16.62 5.01
C PHE A 219 -14.23 -17.36 3.90
N ALA A 220 -15.22 -18.18 4.24
CA ALA A 220 -16.26 -18.70 3.34
C ALA A 220 -15.77 -19.25 1.97
N GLY A 221 -14.78 -20.15 2.01
CA GLY A 221 -14.21 -20.77 0.81
C GLY A 221 -13.23 -19.88 0.03
N VAL A 222 -13.07 -18.62 0.43
CA VAL A 222 -11.93 -17.79 0.06
C VAL A 222 -10.75 -18.31 0.85
N LYS A 223 -10.10 -19.34 0.30
CA LYS A 223 -8.74 -19.67 0.72
C LYS A 223 -7.93 -18.40 0.45
N THR A 224 -7.56 -17.68 1.50
CA THR A 224 -6.44 -16.73 1.45
C THR A 224 -5.15 -17.54 1.28
N MET A 225 -5.07 -18.39 0.25
CA MET A 225 -3.86 -19.04 -0.20
C MET A 225 -3.01 -17.89 -0.74
N GLY A 226 -2.01 -17.48 0.03
CA GLY A 226 -0.86 -16.84 -0.58
C GLY A 226 -0.39 -17.76 -1.68
N LEU A 227 -0.44 -17.32 -2.94
CA LEU A 227 -0.01 -18.05 -4.14
C LEU A 227 1.52 -18.27 -4.18
N GLY A 228 2.13 -18.60 -3.04
CA GLY A 228 3.57 -18.79 -2.86
C GLY A 228 4.04 -18.77 -1.40
N GLY A 229 3.21 -19.17 -0.43
CA GLY A 229 3.61 -19.10 0.99
C GLY A 229 3.72 -17.66 1.54
N GLY A 230 3.23 -16.67 0.80
CA GLY A 230 3.16 -15.27 1.23
C GLY A 230 2.02 -15.06 2.22
N ILE A 231 2.36 -14.63 3.42
CA ILE A 231 1.42 -14.24 4.48
C ILE A 231 0.53 -13.11 3.94
N ASN A 232 -0.79 -13.34 3.85
CA ASN A 232 -1.74 -12.26 3.64
C ASN A 232 -1.91 -11.55 4.98
N TRP A 233 -1.36 -10.34 5.09
CA TRP A 233 -1.35 -9.54 6.32
C TRP A 233 -2.69 -8.81 6.46
N GLY A 234 -3.61 -9.44 7.18
CA GLY A 234 -4.85 -8.82 7.59
C GLY A 234 -5.37 -9.47 8.86
N PHE A 235 -6.27 -8.77 9.55
CA PHE A 235 -6.96 -9.29 10.74
C PHE A 235 -8.42 -8.84 10.72
N VAL A 236 -9.26 -9.45 11.55
CA VAL A 236 -10.64 -8.99 11.73
C VAL A 236 -10.68 -8.07 12.94
N GLY A 237 -11.23 -6.87 12.78
CA GLY A 237 -11.31 -5.90 13.86
C GLY A 237 -12.43 -4.89 13.70
N SER A 238 -12.72 -4.18 14.80
CA SER A 238 -13.64 -3.07 14.89
C SER A 238 -13.01 -1.96 15.74
N GLY A 239 -13.61 -0.76 15.75
CA GLY A 239 -13.12 0.38 16.52
C GLY A 239 -12.87 1.61 15.65
N THR A 240 -11.96 2.48 16.08
CA THR A 240 -11.60 3.69 15.33
C THR A 240 -10.19 3.57 14.81
N LEU A 241 -10.05 3.51 13.48
CA LEU A 241 -8.75 3.52 12.80
C LEU A 241 -8.30 4.98 12.58
N GLU A 242 -7.14 5.32 13.14
CA GLU A 242 -6.56 6.65 13.07
C GLU A 242 -5.16 6.56 12.48
N ALA A 243 -4.81 7.51 11.62
CA ALA A 243 -3.44 7.74 11.18
C ALA A 243 -3.12 9.24 11.20
N PRO A 244 -1.84 9.63 11.34
CA PRO A 244 -1.44 11.02 11.26
C PRO A 244 -1.95 11.65 9.96
N ASN A 245 -2.67 12.76 10.09
CA ASN A 245 -3.25 13.54 8.99
C ASN A 245 -4.37 12.85 8.20
N HIS A 246 -4.92 11.73 8.67
CA HIS A 246 -6.12 11.14 8.07
C HIS A 246 -7.34 11.41 8.93
N LYS A 247 -8.50 11.59 8.30
CA LYS A 247 -9.77 11.62 9.04
C LYS A 247 -10.01 10.25 9.68
N PRO A 248 -10.30 10.16 11.00
CA PRO A 248 -10.57 8.88 11.65
C PRO A 248 -11.65 8.06 10.93
N LEU A 249 -11.41 6.76 10.79
CA LEU A 249 -12.30 5.82 10.14
C LEU A 249 -12.97 4.94 11.19
N VAL A 250 -14.29 5.08 11.33
CA VAL A 250 -15.08 4.32 12.30
C VAL A 250 -15.55 3.00 11.70
N LEU A 251 -15.18 1.90 12.36
CA LEU A 251 -15.46 0.51 11.99
C LEU A 251 -16.46 -0.09 12.99
N THR A 252 -17.75 0.01 12.68
CA THR A 252 -18.84 -0.53 13.51
C THR A 252 -19.06 -2.00 13.19
N GLY A 253 -18.74 -2.89 14.13
CA GLY A 253 -18.78 -4.34 13.90
C GLY A 253 -17.51 -4.89 13.24
N PRO A 254 -17.44 -6.21 13.00
CA PRO A 254 -16.26 -6.89 12.50
C PRO A 254 -15.97 -6.51 11.04
N HIS A 255 -14.75 -6.01 10.80
CA HIS A 255 -14.24 -5.71 9.46
C HIS A 255 -12.99 -6.53 9.18
N ILE A 256 -12.80 -7.00 7.95
CA ILE A 256 -11.50 -7.50 7.48
C ILE A 256 -10.61 -6.30 7.17
N ILE A 257 -9.53 -6.14 7.92
CA ILE A 257 -8.57 -5.03 7.77
C ILE A 257 -7.30 -5.58 7.11
N ALA A 258 -6.90 -4.98 5.98
CA ALA A 258 -5.73 -5.41 5.20
C ALA A 258 -4.97 -4.21 4.62
N GLN A 259 -3.64 -4.34 4.49
CA GLN A 259 -2.78 -3.30 3.90
C GLN A 259 -2.48 -3.60 2.43
N ALA A 260 -2.44 -2.56 1.58
CA ALA A 260 -1.97 -2.63 0.19
C ALA A 260 -0.53 -3.16 0.11
N MET A 261 -0.36 -4.47 -0.13
CA MET A 261 0.94 -5.12 -0.05
C MET A 261 1.99 -4.55 -1.01
N ILE A 262 1.53 -4.04 -2.17
CA ILE A 262 2.40 -3.49 -3.20
C ILE A 262 3.14 -2.24 -2.70
N LEU A 263 2.61 -1.54 -1.69
CA LEU A 263 3.23 -0.35 -1.09
C LEU A 263 4.23 -0.68 0.04
N ARG A 264 4.35 -1.94 0.45
CA ARG A 264 5.17 -2.34 1.61
C ARG A 264 6.67 -2.45 1.30
N GLN A 265 7.08 -2.50 0.02
CA GLN A 265 8.45 -2.83 -0.36
C GLN A 265 9.52 -1.78 -0.04
N GLY A 266 9.15 -0.65 0.57
CA GLY A 266 10.08 0.23 1.26
C GLY A 266 9.89 0.11 2.77
N THR A 267 10.44 -0.92 3.41
CA THR A 267 10.52 -0.92 4.87
C THR A 267 11.26 0.34 5.29
N TYR A 268 10.52 1.28 5.90
CA TYR A 268 11.06 2.42 6.61
C TYR A 268 12.16 1.89 7.53
N SER A 269 13.43 2.19 7.22
CA SER A 269 14.42 2.30 8.29
C SER A 269 13.89 3.43 9.17
N ALA A 270 13.37 3.07 10.33
CA ALA A 270 13.06 4.06 11.35
C ALA A 270 14.40 4.71 11.71
N ASP A 271 14.60 5.95 11.27
CA ASP A 271 15.61 6.83 11.85
C ASP A 271 15.25 7.14 13.32
#